data_AF-A0A533WPS8-F1
#
_entry.id   AF-A0A533WPS8-F1
#
_cell.length_a   1.000
_cell.length_b   1.000
_cell.length_c   1.000
_cell.angle_alpha   90.00
_cell.angle_beta   90.00
_cell.angle_gamma   90.00
#
_symmetry.space_group_name_H-M   'P 1'
#
loop_
_entity.id
_entity.type
_entity.pdbx_description
1 polymer ?
#
loop_
_entity_poly.entity_id
_entity_poly.type
_entity_poly.pdbx_seq_one_letter_code
_entity_poly.pdbx_strand_id
1 'polypeptide(L)'
;LENTSERLSGKNMPHEFAPSKNPKARIKVLENAGELRIPMTTGLLIGIGESPFELIESIYAIKEIHKKFGHIQEIILQNFQPKPDTVMKDIPSPQERYFRTFVALTRVIMPEMNIQIPPNLSPISYFDFLSVGINDWGGISPITPDYVNPEFPWPSIESIERNCTNAGFQLRARLPIYPEFMSFVSSNLKSKIMEIADSGGFVKEGYLK
;
A
#
# COMPACT_ATOMS: atom_id res chain seq x y z
N LEU A 1 -7.27 5.34 -2.07
CA LEU A 1 -7.69 6.70 -2.50
C LEU A 1 -7.24 6.99 -3.93
N GLU A 2 -6.00 6.62 -4.27
CA GLU A 2 -5.27 6.91 -5.51
C GLU A 2 -4.85 8.37 -5.61
N ASN A 3 -5.79 9.32 -5.51
CA ASN A 3 -5.50 10.75 -5.41
C ASN A 3 -6.73 11.51 -4.88
N THR A 4 -6.54 12.69 -4.28
CA THR A 4 -7.64 13.59 -3.84
C THR A 4 -8.15 14.52 -4.95
N SER A 5 -7.38 14.69 -6.03
CA SER A 5 -7.67 15.68 -7.06
C SER A 5 -8.81 15.27 -7.99
N GLU A 6 -9.81 16.14 -8.12
CA GLU A 6 -10.88 15.99 -9.12
C GLU A 6 -10.40 16.23 -10.55
N ARG A 7 -9.24 16.87 -10.73
CA ARG A 7 -8.63 17.12 -12.05
C ARG A 7 -8.38 15.81 -12.79
N LEU A 8 -8.01 14.74 -12.09
CA LEU A 8 -7.74 13.44 -12.69
C LEU A 8 -9.00 12.78 -13.30
N SER A 9 -10.20 13.24 -12.94
CA SER A 9 -11.47 12.82 -13.54
C SER A 9 -11.89 13.68 -14.74
N GLY A 10 -11.09 14.67 -15.12
CA GLY A 10 -11.35 15.54 -16.27
C GLY A 10 -11.16 14.84 -17.61
N LYS A 11 -11.47 15.56 -18.70
CA LYS A 11 -11.31 15.06 -20.06
C LYS A 11 -9.84 14.71 -20.36
N ASN A 12 -9.60 13.57 -20.98
CA ASN A 12 -8.30 12.98 -21.30
C ASN A 12 -7.41 12.70 -20.08
N MET A 13 -8.00 12.54 -18.89
CA MET A 13 -7.27 12.24 -17.66
C MET A 13 -7.50 10.79 -17.22
N PRO A 14 -6.62 10.21 -16.37
CA PRO A 14 -6.63 8.79 -16.01
C PRO A 14 -7.96 8.25 -15.48
N HIS A 15 -8.75 9.10 -14.81
CA HIS A 15 -9.99 8.71 -14.16
C HIS A 15 -11.25 9.17 -14.90
N GLU A 16 -11.15 9.67 -16.14
CA GLU A 16 -12.29 10.18 -16.92
C GLU A 16 -13.45 9.17 -16.96
N PHE A 17 -13.15 7.90 -17.24
CA PHE A 17 -14.14 6.83 -17.34
C PHE A 17 -14.14 5.89 -16.12
N ALA A 18 -13.57 6.36 -15.00
CA ALA A 18 -13.40 5.56 -13.79
C ALA A 18 -14.23 6.14 -12.63
N PRO A 19 -15.57 5.97 -12.62
CA PRO A 19 -16.44 6.54 -11.58
C PRO A 19 -16.11 6.01 -10.18
N SER A 20 -15.59 4.78 -10.08
CA SER A 20 -15.09 4.19 -8.84
C SER A 20 -13.87 4.91 -8.25
N LYS A 21 -13.25 5.82 -9.00
CA LYS A 21 -12.08 6.61 -8.58
C LYS A 21 -12.43 8.05 -8.19
N ASN A 22 -13.72 8.38 -8.09
CA ASN A 22 -14.15 9.70 -7.63
C ASN A 22 -13.58 10.00 -6.22
N PRO A 23 -12.74 11.05 -6.06
CA PRO A 23 -12.05 11.30 -4.79
C PRO A 23 -12.98 11.53 -3.60
N LYS A 24 -14.08 12.29 -3.79
CA LYS A 24 -15.06 12.57 -2.72
C LYS A 24 -15.71 11.27 -2.21
N ALA A 25 -16.12 10.39 -3.12
CA ALA A 25 -16.68 9.09 -2.75
C ALA A 25 -15.65 8.21 -2.02
N ARG A 26 -14.39 8.21 -2.48
CA ARG A 26 -13.30 7.44 -1.86
C ARG A 26 -12.96 7.94 -0.46
N ILE A 27 -12.91 9.26 -0.25
CA ILE A 27 -12.74 9.88 1.07
C ILE A 27 -13.90 9.49 1.98
N LYS A 28 -15.16 9.62 1.50
CA LYS A 28 -16.33 9.30 2.30
C LYS A 28 -16.35 7.83 2.76
N VAL A 29 -15.88 6.90 1.93
CA VAL A 29 -15.71 5.49 2.32
C VAL A 29 -14.71 5.35 3.48
N LEU A 30 -13.58 6.06 3.44
CA LEU A 30 -12.60 6.03 4.54
C LEU A 30 -13.19 6.64 5.82
N GLU A 31 -13.91 7.76 5.72
CA GLU A 31 -14.58 8.36 6.89
C GLU A 31 -15.62 7.42 7.50
N ASN A 32 -16.47 6.80 6.67
CA ASN A 32 -17.48 5.86 7.12
C ASN A 32 -16.84 4.62 7.79
N ALA A 33 -15.74 4.10 7.23
CA ALA A 33 -15.00 3.00 7.86
C ALA A 33 -14.42 3.43 9.22
N GLY A 34 -13.95 4.67 9.33
CA GLY A 34 -13.51 5.26 10.59
C GLY A 34 -14.62 5.37 11.63
N GLU A 35 -15.79 5.86 11.26
CA GLU A 35 -16.99 5.94 12.12
C GLU A 35 -17.42 4.55 12.62
N LEU A 36 -17.31 3.53 11.76
CA LEU A 36 -17.63 2.14 12.09
C LEU A 36 -16.49 1.38 12.78
N ARG A 37 -15.34 2.02 13.02
CA ARG A 37 -14.14 1.41 13.58
C ARG A 37 -13.70 0.15 12.82
N ILE A 38 -13.60 0.27 11.50
CA ILE A 38 -13.10 -0.80 10.62
C ILE A 38 -11.68 -0.46 10.19
N PRO A 39 -10.67 -1.30 10.52
CA PRO A 39 -9.31 -1.13 10.03
C PRO A 39 -9.29 -1.14 8.51
N MET A 40 -8.61 -0.16 7.92
CA MET A 40 -8.64 0.04 6.48
C MET A 40 -7.24 0.22 5.91
N THR A 41 -6.98 -0.47 4.80
CA THR A 41 -5.90 -0.14 3.90
C THR A 41 -6.39 0.92 2.92
N THR A 42 -5.61 1.97 2.73
CA THR A 42 -5.78 2.91 1.60
C THR A 42 -4.48 2.96 0.80
N GLY A 43 -4.42 3.81 -0.21
CA GLY A 43 -3.23 3.91 -1.03
C GLY A 43 -3.29 5.01 -2.05
N LEU A 44 -2.14 5.27 -2.66
CA LEU A 44 -1.90 6.24 -3.71
C LEU A 44 -1.32 5.53 -4.94
N LEU A 45 -1.75 5.95 -6.12
CA LEU A 45 -1.17 5.51 -7.39
C LEU A 45 -0.33 6.67 -7.93
N ILE A 46 0.95 6.41 -8.15
CA ILE A 46 1.96 7.44 -8.46
C ILE A 46 2.40 7.28 -9.92
N GLY A 47 2.48 8.38 -10.65
CA GLY A 47 2.87 8.40 -12.07
C GLY A 47 1.71 8.28 -13.05
N ILE A 48 0.50 8.69 -12.65
CA ILE A 48 -0.68 8.70 -13.54
C ILE A 48 -0.89 10.07 -14.19
N GLY A 49 -0.09 11.09 -13.87
CA GLY A 49 -0.23 12.45 -14.40
C GLY A 49 -0.73 13.45 -13.35
N GLU A 50 -0.67 13.05 -12.08
CA GLU A 50 -0.75 13.92 -10.93
C GLU A 50 0.48 14.83 -10.81
N SER A 51 0.29 16.00 -10.21
CA SER A 51 1.37 16.89 -9.80
C SER A 51 1.91 16.49 -8.42
N PRO A 52 3.15 16.90 -8.08
CA PRO A 52 3.69 16.73 -6.72
C PRO A 52 2.79 17.30 -5.63
N PHE A 53 2.13 18.42 -5.91
CA PHE A 53 1.22 19.07 -4.96
C PHE A 53 0.00 18.18 -4.67
N GLU A 54 -0.62 17.61 -5.70
CA GLU A 54 -1.78 16.71 -5.55
C GLU A 54 -1.43 15.43 -4.76
N LEU A 55 -0.21 14.90 -4.91
CA LEU A 55 0.26 13.77 -4.08
C LEU A 55 0.42 14.18 -2.62
N ILE A 56 1.05 15.32 -2.35
CA ILE A 56 1.23 15.81 -0.98
C ILE A 56 -0.13 16.07 -0.33
N GLU A 57 -1.07 16.73 -1.04
CA GLU A 57 -2.45 16.91 -0.55
C GLU A 57 -3.13 15.57 -0.26
N SER A 58 -2.91 14.56 -1.10
CA SER A 58 -3.48 13.23 -0.88
C SER A 58 -2.92 12.55 0.37
N ILE A 59 -1.62 12.68 0.63
CA ILE A 59 -0.99 12.17 1.86
C ILE A 59 -1.56 12.89 3.09
N TYR A 60 -1.70 14.22 3.03
CA TYR A 60 -2.29 14.99 4.14
C TYR A 60 -3.76 14.65 4.37
N ALA A 61 -4.55 14.43 3.31
CA ALA A 61 -5.94 13.99 3.46
C ALA A 61 -6.02 12.64 4.19
N ILE A 62 -5.17 11.67 3.83
CA ILE A 62 -5.08 10.38 4.53
C ILE A 62 -4.66 10.60 5.99
N LYS A 63 -3.65 11.45 6.24
CA LYS A 63 -3.18 11.78 7.58
C LYS A 63 -4.29 12.36 8.47
N GLU A 64 -5.07 13.32 7.97
CA GLU A 64 -6.12 13.94 8.77
C GLU A 64 -7.28 12.96 9.05
N ILE A 65 -7.64 12.11 8.10
CA ILE A 65 -8.62 11.03 8.32
C ILE A 65 -8.10 10.04 9.37
N HIS A 66 -6.84 9.60 9.25
CA HIS A 66 -6.23 8.70 10.24
C HIS A 66 -6.13 9.36 11.61
N LYS A 67 -5.74 10.63 11.70
CA LYS A 67 -5.69 11.39 12.96
C LYS A 67 -7.06 11.48 13.64
N LYS A 68 -8.14 11.61 12.85
CA LYS A 68 -9.51 11.70 13.37
C LYS A 68 -10.04 10.37 13.90
N PHE A 69 -9.73 9.26 13.24
CA PHE A 69 -10.40 7.97 13.48
C PHE A 69 -9.48 6.82 13.92
N GLY A 70 -8.16 6.94 13.71
CA GLY A 70 -7.15 5.94 14.06
C GLY A 70 -7.27 4.60 13.34
N HIS A 71 -8.04 4.51 12.24
CA HIS A 71 -8.44 3.23 11.63
C HIS A 71 -7.65 2.84 10.38
N ILE A 72 -6.90 3.77 9.79
CA ILE A 72 -6.08 3.45 8.60
C ILE A 72 -4.84 2.70 9.07
N GLN A 73 -4.71 1.43 8.70
CA GLN A 73 -3.61 0.57 9.15
C GLN A 73 -2.41 0.59 8.21
N GLU A 74 -2.63 0.95 6.95
CA GLU A 74 -1.64 0.83 5.89
C GLU A 74 -1.93 1.83 4.76
N ILE A 75 -0.86 2.38 4.20
CA ILE A 75 -0.86 3.10 2.93
C ILE A 75 -0.06 2.28 1.92
N ILE A 76 -0.74 1.77 0.90
CA ILE A 76 -0.07 1.18 -0.26
C ILE A 76 0.34 2.31 -1.21
N LEU A 77 1.63 2.42 -1.48
CA LEU A 77 2.16 3.28 -2.53
C LEU A 77 2.49 2.41 -3.73
N GLN A 78 1.79 2.65 -4.83
CA GLN A 78 1.95 1.87 -6.05
C GLN A 78 2.44 2.77 -7.18
N ASN A 79 3.53 2.39 -7.84
CA ASN A 79 3.92 3.02 -9.10
C ASN A 79 3.01 2.52 -10.23
N PHE A 80 2.58 3.44 -11.07
CA PHE A 80 1.81 3.13 -12.27
C PHE A 80 2.61 2.20 -13.19
N GLN A 81 1.90 1.23 -13.77
CA GLN A 81 2.40 0.37 -14.84
C GLN A 81 1.42 0.44 -16.02
N PRO A 82 1.90 0.71 -17.24
CA PRO A 82 1.03 0.74 -18.41
C PRO A 82 0.38 -0.62 -18.65
N LYS A 83 -0.89 -0.58 -19.06
CA LYS A 83 -1.67 -1.78 -19.39
C LYS A 83 -2.10 -1.72 -20.86
N PRO A 84 -1.86 -2.78 -21.66
CA PRO A 84 -2.16 -2.78 -23.09
C PRO A 84 -3.60 -2.38 -23.44
N ASP A 85 -4.55 -2.79 -22.61
CA ASP A 85 -5.99 -2.60 -22.84
C ASP A 85 -6.54 -1.31 -22.19
N THR A 86 -5.67 -0.33 -21.92
CA THR A 86 -6.07 0.95 -21.32
C THR A 86 -5.68 2.13 -22.20
N VAL A 87 -6.36 3.26 -22.00
CA VAL A 87 -6.01 4.54 -22.64
C VAL A 87 -4.58 4.98 -22.32
N MET A 88 -4.03 4.52 -21.20
CA MET A 88 -2.69 4.88 -20.71
C MET A 88 -1.60 3.87 -21.09
N LYS A 89 -1.85 2.97 -22.05
CA LYS A 89 -0.89 1.94 -22.47
C LYS A 89 0.48 2.48 -22.92
N ASP A 90 0.51 3.69 -23.48
CA ASP A 90 1.72 4.32 -24.01
C ASP A 90 2.36 5.31 -23.01
N ILE A 91 1.78 5.42 -21.80
CA ILE A 91 2.32 6.27 -20.74
C ILE A 91 3.39 5.48 -19.98
N PRO A 92 4.62 6.01 -19.84
CA PRO A 92 5.66 5.32 -19.11
C PRO A 92 5.35 5.29 -17.61
N SER A 93 5.79 4.23 -16.94
CA SER A 93 5.84 4.17 -15.47
C SER A 93 6.68 5.35 -14.92
N PRO A 94 6.38 5.84 -13.70
CA PRO A 94 7.13 6.97 -13.15
C PRO A 94 8.60 6.63 -13.00
N GLN A 95 9.46 7.64 -13.14
CA GLN A 95 10.87 7.49 -12.81
C GLN A 95 11.01 7.03 -11.35
N GLU A 96 11.89 6.07 -11.12
CA GLU A 96 12.04 5.47 -9.80
C GLU A 96 12.42 6.49 -8.72
N ARG A 97 13.27 7.47 -9.05
CA ARG A 97 13.62 8.58 -8.15
C ARG A 97 12.38 9.37 -7.71
N TYR A 98 11.43 9.60 -8.62
CA TYR A 98 10.18 10.28 -8.30
C TYR A 98 9.35 9.43 -7.33
N PHE A 99 9.19 8.13 -7.62
CA PHE A 99 8.45 7.23 -6.75
C PHE A 99 9.07 7.11 -5.34
N ARG A 100 10.39 6.87 -5.24
CA ARG A 100 11.14 6.86 -3.96
C ARG A 100 10.98 8.16 -3.17
N THR A 101 10.95 9.30 -3.86
CA THR A 101 10.73 10.60 -3.21
C THR A 101 9.39 10.63 -2.49
N PHE A 102 8.31 10.15 -3.11
CA PHE A 102 6.99 10.12 -2.47
C PHE A 102 6.85 9.04 -1.40
N VAL A 103 7.56 7.93 -1.52
CA VAL A 103 7.68 6.96 -0.42
C VAL A 103 8.33 7.61 0.80
N ALA A 104 9.49 8.25 0.62
CA ALA A 104 10.19 8.96 1.69
C ALA A 104 9.34 10.09 2.30
N LEU A 105 8.68 10.90 1.46
CA LEU A 105 7.79 11.96 1.93
C LEU A 105 6.61 11.40 2.72
N THR A 106 6.02 10.28 2.30
CA THR A 106 4.93 9.63 3.04
C THR A 106 5.42 9.19 4.42
N ARG A 107 6.60 8.57 4.53
CA ARG A 107 7.21 8.22 5.83
C ARG A 107 7.46 9.45 6.69
N VAL A 108 7.99 10.53 6.14
CA VAL A 108 8.24 11.77 6.90
C VAL A 108 6.93 12.41 7.39
N ILE A 109 5.90 12.45 6.55
CA ILE A 109 4.60 13.08 6.89
C ILE A 109 3.82 12.21 7.89
N MET A 110 3.95 10.88 7.81
CA MET A 110 3.27 9.89 8.65
C MET A 110 4.26 8.87 9.25
N PRO A 111 5.07 9.25 10.26
CA PRO A 111 6.19 8.44 10.76
C PRO A 111 5.85 7.03 11.25
N GLU A 112 4.66 6.84 11.82
CA GLU A 112 4.23 5.56 12.41
C GLU A 112 3.38 4.70 11.44
N MET A 113 3.07 5.20 10.25
CA MET A 113 2.16 4.50 9.33
C MET A 113 2.83 3.26 8.73
N ASN A 114 2.09 2.16 8.55
CA ASN A 114 2.59 1.07 7.73
C ASN A 114 2.56 1.49 6.26
N ILE A 115 3.72 1.46 5.61
CA ILE A 115 3.87 1.85 4.21
C ILE A 115 4.24 0.60 3.44
N GLN A 116 3.32 0.20 2.57
CA GLN A 116 3.47 -0.95 1.71
C GLN A 116 3.86 -0.52 0.31
N ILE A 117 4.78 -1.25 -0.32
CA ILE A 117 4.93 -1.25 -1.77
C ILE A 117 4.91 -2.69 -2.31
N PRO A 118 4.32 -2.95 -3.49
CA PRO A 118 4.39 -4.27 -4.11
C PRO A 118 5.79 -4.47 -4.73
N PRO A 119 6.55 -5.51 -4.33
CA PRO A 119 7.94 -5.67 -4.77
C PRO A 119 8.04 -6.06 -6.26
N ASN A 120 7.01 -6.69 -6.83
CA ASN A 120 6.97 -7.09 -8.24
C ASN A 120 6.92 -5.92 -9.22
N LEU A 121 6.46 -4.74 -8.79
CA LEU A 121 6.35 -3.55 -9.66
C LEU A 121 7.64 -2.73 -9.75
N SER A 122 8.69 -3.13 -9.03
CA SER A 122 10.06 -2.58 -9.12
C SER A 122 11.10 -3.71 -9.01
N PRO A 123 11.08 -4.72 -9.89
CA PRO A 123 11.72 -6.02 -9.65
C PRO A 123 13.26 -5.95 -9.52
N ILE A 124 13.89 -4.93 -10.12
CA ILE A 124 15.34 -4.73 -10.10
C ILE A 124 15.81 -4.06 -8.81
N SER A 125 14.96 -3.26 -8.18
CA SER A 125 15.36 -2.26 -7.17
C SER A 125 14.43 -2.20 -5.96
N TYR A 126 13.44 -3.09 -5.84
CA TYR A 126 12.44 -3.04 -4.77
C TYR A 126 13.07 -2.97 -3.38
N PHE A 127 14.18 -3.69 -3.15
CA PHE A 127 14.89 -3.73 -1.87
C PHE A 127 15.41 -2.37 -1.43
N ASP A 128 15.72 -1.48 -2.36
CA ASP A 128 16.19 -0.14 -2.02
C ASP A 128 15.10 0.69 -1.34
N PHE A 129 13.83 0.29 -1.47
CA PHE A 129 12.74 1.00 -0.81
C PHE A 129 12.75 0.85 0.72
N LEU A 130 13.43 -0.18 1.25
CA LEU A 130 13.69 -0.32 2.69
C LEU A 130 14.41 0.92 3.24
N SER A 131 15.35 1.48 2.46
CA SER A 131 16.11 2.68 2.86
C SER A 131 15.30 3.98 2.85
N VAL A 132 14.14 4.00 2.17
CA VAL A 132 13.25 5.18 2.10
C VAL A 132 12.02 5.05 3.00
N GLY A 133 11.96 3.98 3.81
CA GLY A 133 11.02 3.89 4.92
C GLY A 133 9.75 3.11 4.64
N ILE A 134 9.73 2.19 3.68
CA ILE A 134 8.67 1.16 3.70
C ILE A 134 8.89 0.24 4.90
N ASN A 135 7.84 -0.48 5.30
CA ASN A 135 7.96 -1.56 6.27
C ASN A 135 7.07 -2.77 5.91
N ASP A 136 6.49 -2.78 4.71
CA ASP A 136 5.70 -3.90 4.21
C ASP A 136 5.86 -4.06 2.68
N TRP A 137 5.91 -5.32 2.23
CA TRP A 137 5.90 -5.72 0.82
C TRP A 137 4.51 -6.08 0.31
N GLY A 138 3.55 -6.25 1.22
CA GLY A 138 2.18 -6.65 0.92
C GLY A 138 2.06 -8.15 0.64
N GLY A 139 0.99 -8.50 -0.09
CA GLY A 139 0.76 -9.88 -0.49
C GLY A 139 1.80 -10.34 -1.51
N ILE A 140 2.54 -11.39 -1.18
CA ILE A 140 3.47 -12.09 -2.07
C ILE A 140 2.98 -13.53 -2.20
N SER A 141 2.92 -14.05 -3.42
CA SER A 141 2.46 -15.43 -3.68
C SER A 141 3.50 -16.21 -4.48
N PRO A 142 4.00 -17.35 -3.96
CA PRO A 142 4.85 -18.26 -4.74
C PRO A 142 4.03 -19.18 -5.67
N ILE A 143 2.70 -19.18 -5.55
CA ILE A 143 1.82 -20.14 -6.24
C ILE A 143 0.97 -19.45 -7.31
N THR A 144 0.48 -18.24 -7.04
CA THR A 144 -0.46 -17.53 -7.91
C THR A 144 0.18 -16.27 -8.48
N PRO A 145 -0.17 -15.88 -9.72
CA PRO A 145 0.25 -14.59 -10.26
C PRO A 145 -0.41 -13.43 -9.52
N ASP A 146 0.11 -12.22 -9.72
CA ASP A 146 -0.63 -10.99 -9.41
C ASP A 146 -1.79 -10.86 -10.42
N TYR A 147 -3.04 -10.97 -9.96
CA TYR A 147 -4.21 -10.84 -10.84
C TYR A 147 -4.45 -9.40 -11.31
N VAL A 148 -3.87 -8.40 -10.65
CA VAL A 148 -3.92 -6.98 -11.06
C VAL A 148 -2.79 -6.67 -12.04
N ASN A 149 -1.61 -7.24 -11.81
CA ASN A 149 -0.43 -7.04 -12.64
C ASN A 149 0.21 -8.36 -13.09
N PRO A 150 -0.48 -9.16 -13.92
CA PRO A 150 0.00 -10.48 -14.31
C PRO A 150 1.32 -10.46 -15.09
N GLU A 151 1.68 -9.32 -15.67
CA GLU A 151 2.94 -9.11 -16.39
C GLU A 151 4.15 -8.96 -15.43
N PHE A 152 3.91 -8.80 -14.13
CA PHE A 152 4.91 -8.54 -13.10
C PHE A 152 4.94 -9.67 -12.07
N PRO A 153 5.78 -10.70 -12.28
CA PRO A 153 5.82 -11.85 -11.39
C PRO A 153 6.35 -11.49 -10.00
N TRP A 154 5.86 -12.20 -8.98
CA TRP A 154 6.36 -12.06 -7.62
C TRP A 154 7.83 -12.47 -7.53
N PRO A 155 8.69 -11.72 -6.81
CA PRO A 155 10.00 -12.23 -6.43
C PRO A 155 9.84 -13.40 -5.46
N SER A 156 10.82 -14.31 -5.46
CA SER A 156 10.80 -15.43 -4.50
C SER A 156 10.95 -14.92 -3.07
N ILE A 157 10.32 -15.62 -2.13
CA ILE A 157 10.35 -15.26 -0.70
C ILE A 157 11.79 -15.26 -0.18
N GLU A 158 12.61 -16.22 -0.61
CA GLU A 158 14.02 -16.32 -0.22
C GLU A 158 14.83 -15.12 -0.70
N SER A 159 14.51 -14.58 -1.89
CA SER A 159 15.17 -13.38 -2.41
C SER A 159 14.81 -12.16 -1.57
N ILE A 160 13.53 -12.02 -1.20
CA ILE A 160 13.04 -10.92 -0.35
C ILE A 160 13.65 -11.02 1.04
N GLU A 161 13.68 -12.21 1.65
CA GLU A 161 14.27 -12.46 2.96
C GLU A 161 15.76 -12.10 2.99
N ARG A 162 16.52 -12.56 1.98
CA ARG A 162 17.94 -12.21 1.83
C ARG A 162 18.14 -10.70 1.71
N ASN A 163 17.34 -10.03 0.90
CA ASN A 163 17.44 -8.59 0.70
C ASN A 163 17.07 -7.80 1.96
N CYS A 164 16.04 -8.23 2.70
CA CYS A 164 15.71 -7.65 4.01
C CYS A 164 16.87 -7.82 4.99
N THR A 165 17.43 -9.03 5.07
CA THR A 165 18.56 -9.34 5.97
C THR A 165 19.79 -8.50 5.64
N ASN A 166 20.12 -8.37 4.34
CA ASN A 166 21.24 -7.53 3.89
C ASN A 166 21.06 -6.05 4.25
N ALA A 167 19.81 -5.58 4.32
CA ALA A 167 19.46 -4.22 4.73
C ALA A 167 19.30 -4.07 6.26
N GLY A 168 19.54 -5.13 7.05
CA GLY A 168 19.42 -5.11 8.51
C GLY A 168 18.00 -5.30 9.05
N PHE A 169 17.08 -5.78 8.22
CA PHE A 169 15.68 -6.05 8.58
C PHE A 169 15.40 -7.55 8.65
N GLN A 170 14.38 -7.92 9.43
CA GLN A 170 13.84 -9.27 9.46
C GLN A 170 12.54 -9.32 8.65
N LEU A 171 12.45 -10.25 7.69
CA LEU A 171 11.18 -10.53 7.01
C LEU A 171 10.26 -11.30 7.96
N ARG A 172 9.03 -10.83 8.12
CA ARG A 172 8.01 -11.46 8.98
C ARG A 172 6.68 -11.50 8.26
N ALA A 173 6.04 -12.66 8.26
CA ALA A 173 4.67 -12.76 7.76
C ALA A 173 3.69 -12.16 8.77
N ARG A 174 2.74 -11.36 8.29
CA ARG A 174 1.69 -10.77 9.11
C ARG A 174 0.31 -11.28 8.72
N LEU A 175 -0.65 -11.06 9.61
CA LEU A 175 -2.06 -11.24 9.32
C LEU A 175 -2.61 -10.03 8.53
N PRO A 176 -3.84 -10.13 7.97
CA PRO A 176 -4.49 -8.99 7.33
C PRO A 176 -4.67 -7.78 8.27
N ILE A 177 -4.78 -8.03 9.58
CA ILE A 177 -4.79 -7.01 10.62
C ILE A 177 -3.37 -6.81 11.15
N TYR A 178 -2.97 -5.55 11.31
CA TYR A 178 -1.70 -5.19 11.94
C TYR A 178 -1.79 -5.30 13.47
N PRO A 179 -0.70 -5.67 14.19
CA PRO A 179 -0.71 -5.83 15.64
C PRO A 179 -1.27 -4.62 16.40
N GLU A 180 -0.94 -3.40 15.97
CA GLU A 180 -1.37 -2.13 16.57
C GLU A 180 -2.89 -1.92 16.46
N PHE A 181 -3.53 -2.57 15.49
CA PHE A 181 -4.96 -2.45 15.19
C PHE A 181 -5.79 -3.58 15.79
N MET A 182 -5.18 -4.47 16.57
CA MET A 182 -5.89 -5.58 17.23
C MET A 182 -7.07 -5.09 18.08
N SER A 183 -7.02 -3.88 18.64
CA SER A 183 -8.12 -3.31 19.43
C SER A 183 -9.44 -3.19 18.64
N PHE A 184 -9.39 -3.09 17.31
CA PHE A 184 -10.54 -2.97 16.42
C PHE A 184 -11.22 -4.32 16.11
N VAL A 185 -10.58 -5.43 16.46
CA VAL A 185 -11.08 -6.77 16.18
C VAL A 185 -12.04 -7.25 17.27
N SER A 186 -13.11 -7.95 16.89
CA SER A 186 -14.05 -8.57 17.83
C SER A 186 -13.38 -9.66 18.66
N SER A 187 -13.85 -9.88 19.90
CA SER A 187 -13.26 -10.88 20.81
C SER A 187 -13.23 -12.29 20.22
N ASN A 188 -14.23 -12.66 19.43
CA ASN A 188 -14.32 -13.98 18.78
C ASN A 188 -13.25 -14.15 17.69
N LEU A 189 -12.93 -13.10 16.94
CA LEU A 189 -11.88 -13.17 15.93
C LEU A 189 -10.49 -13.04 16.55
N LYS A 190 -10.36 -12.26 17.64
CA LYS A 190 -9.10 -12.16 18.42
C LYS A 190 -8.62 -13.51 18.93
N SER A 191 -9.51 -14.35 19.47
CA SER A 191 -9.12 -15.68 19.95
C SER A 191 -8.52 -16.54 18.83
N LYS A 192 -9.12 -16.50 17.63
CA LYS A 192 -8.62 -17.20 16.45
C LYS A 192 -7.30 -16.65 15.94
N ILE A 193 -7.13 -15.34 15.95
CA ILE A 193 -5.84 -14.70 15.62
C ILE A 193 -4.75 -15.15 16.60
N MET A 194 -5.02 -15.21 17.90
CA MET A 194 -4.03 -15.63 18.91
C MET A 194 -3.59 -17.09 18.78
N GLU A 195 -4.39 -17.96 18.14
CA GLU A 195 -3.98 -19.34 17.84
C GLU A 195 -2.81 -19.38 16.82
N ILE A 196 -2.77 -18.44 15.87
CA ILE A 196 -1.80 -18.40 14.77
C ILE A 196 -0.72 -17.32 14.92
N ALA A 197 -0.97 -16.29 15.74
CA ALA A 197 -0.05 -15.19 15.98
C ALA A 197 0.94 -15.46 17.12
N ASP A 198 2.19 -15.05 16.96
CA ASP A 198 3.20 -15.05 18.01
C ASP A 198 3.03 -13.88 19.00
N SER A 199 3.96 -13.75 19.94
CA SER A 199 3.93 -12.70 20.97
C SER A 199 4.02 -11.27 20.41
N GLY A 200 4.51 -11.10 19.19
CA GLY A 200 4.55 -9.81 18.49
C GLY A 200 3.30 -9.54 17.66
N GLY A 201 2.34 -10.47 17.60
CA GLY A 201 1.13 -10.33 16.77
C GLY A 201 1.35 -10.70 15.29
N PHE A 202 2.52 -11.24 14.93
CA PHE A 202 2.85 -11.72 13.59
C PHE A 202 2.57 -13.21 13.45
N VAL A 203 2.53 -13.74 12.23
CA VAL A 203 2.27 -15.16 11.99
C VAL A 203 3.41 -16.01 12.55
N LYS A 204 3.10 -17.05 13.33
CA LYS A 204 4.09 -18.01 13.82
C LYS A 204 4.78 -18.71 12.64
N GLU A 205 6.11 -18.81 12.68
CA GLU A 205 6.94 -19.48 11.66
C GLU A 205 6.46 -20.90 11.29
N GLY A 206 5.87 -21.64 12.24
CA GLY A 206 5.33 -22.98 11.98
C GLY A 206 4.15 -23.02 11.00
N TYR A 207 3.50 -21.89 10.72
CA TYR A 207 2.38 -21.77 9.77
C TYR A 207 2.83 -21.34 8.36
N LEU A 208 4.11 -21.06 8.15
CA LEU A 208 4.66 -20.61 6.86
C LEU A 208 5.25 -21.76 6.02
N LYS A 209 5.16 -23.00 6.52
CA LYS A 209 5.69 -24.21 5.88
C LYS A 209 4.69 -24.91 4.99
#